data_AF-A0A6V7TP89-F1
#
_entry.id   AF-A0A6V7TP89-F1
#
_cell.length_a   1.000
_cell.length_b   1.000
_cell.length_c   1.000
_cell.angle_alpha   90.00
_cell.angle_beta   90.00
_cell.angle_gamma   90.00
#
_symmetry.space_group_name_H-M   'P 1'
#
loop_
_entity.id
_entity.type
_entity.pdbx_description
1 polymer ?
#
loop_
_entity_poly.entity_id
_entity_poly.type
_entity_poly.pdbx_seq_one_letter_code
_entity_poly.pdbx_strand_id
1 'polypeptide(L)'
;MNSYNNNTKRQVLSLYSRIIRLSKSWTAKEPKNTCIEREYILSEARNEFRKNIFETDQLKIKQLLDEGNKRVGIALHYGIPYDRPEYLPPSTSYDVDLKSKTFKQRKSKSTPWDNVSPTTFSNKFGANSN
;
A
#
# COMPACT_ATOMS: atom_id res chain seq x y z
N MET A 1 -37.59 4.09 12.94
CA MET A 1 -36.71 5.24 12.59
C MET A 1 -35.23 4.88 12.79
N ASN A 2 -34.43 4.95 11.71
CA ASN A 2 -32.96 5.10 11.60
C ASN A 2 -32.00 4.36 12.57
N SER A 3 -32.23 3.07 12.84
CA SER A 3 -31.23 2.22 13.52
C SER A 3 -29.91 2.10 12.72
N TYR A 4 -30.00 2.08 11.38
CA TYR A 4 -28.86 1.91 10.47
C TYR A 4 -27.82 3.04 10.59
N ASN A 5 -28.27 4.31 10.59
CA ASN A 5 -27.39 5.48 10.70
C ASN A 5 -26.65 5.55 12.05
N ASN A 6 -27.26 5.04 13.12
CA ASN A 6 -26.64 5.00 14.44
C ASN A 6 -25.51 3.96 14.51
N ASN A 7 -25.65 2.84 13.79
CA ASN A 7 -24.60 1.83 13.68
C ASN A 7 -23.40 2.38 12.90
N THR A 8 -23.64 2.97 11.72
CA THR A 8 -22.59 3.57 10.89
C THR A 8 -21.79 4.62 11.65
N LYS A 9 -22.45 5.55 12.36
CA LYS A 9 -21.77 6.57 13.18
C LYS A 9 -20.87 5.95 14.25
N ARG A 10 -21.34 4.90 14.93
CA ARG A 10 -20.54 4.18 15.94
C ARG A 10 -19.31 3.52 15.31
N GLN A 11 -19.45 2.92 14.13
CA GLN A 11 -18.33 2.31 13.40
C GLN A 11 -17.29 3.36 13.00
N VAL A 12 -17.71 4.51 12.46
CA VAL A 12 -16.82 5.62 12.10
C VAL A 12 -16.05 6.12 13.32
N LEU A 13 -16.73 6.39 14.44
CA LEU A 13 -16.09 6.86 15.67
C LEU A 13 -15.17 5.80 16.30
N SER A 14 -15.55 4.51 16.19
CA SER A 14 -14.72 3.40 16.64
C SER A 14 -13.42 3.32 15.84
N LEU A 15 -13.50 3.41 14.51
CA LEU A 15 -12.33 3.46 13.63
C LEU A 15 -11.44 4.67 13.95
N TYR A 16 -12.03 5.86 14.06
CA TYR A 16 -11.28 7.08 14.41
C TYR A 16 -10.54 6.90 15.74
N SER A 17 -11.24 6.45 16.78
CA SER A 17 -10.65 6.22 18.10
C SER A 17 -9.53 5.18 18.06
N ARG A 18 -9.69 4.12 17.26
CA ARG A 18 -8.66 3.10 17.03
C ARG A 18 -7.41 3.72 16.41
N ILE A 19 -7.56 4.58 15.41
CA ILE A 19 -6.42 5.26 14.75
C ILE A 19 -5.70 6.20 15.73
N ILE A 20 -6.44 6.94 16.57
CA ILE A 20 -5.84 7.81 17.60
C ILE A 20 -5.09 6.99 18.67
N ARG A 21 -5.58 5.80 19.03
CA ARG A 21 -4.87 4.90 19.95
C ARG A 21 -3.64 4.27 19.29
N LEU A 22 -3.75 3.94 18.00
CA LEU A 22 -2.63 3.47 17.19
C LEU A 22 -1.52 4.52 17.16
N SER A 23 -1.82 5.78 16.86
CA SER A 23 -0.80 6.84 16.84
C SER A 23 -0.10 7.00 18.19
N LYS A 24 -0.81 6.88 19.31
CA LYS A 24 -0.18 6.97 20.65
C LYS A 24 0.75 5.79 20.96
N SER A 25 0.40 4.59 20.50
CA SER A 25 1.16 3.35 20.75
C SER A 25 2.16 3.00 19.64
N TRP A 26 2.15 3.76 18.54
CA TRP A 26 2.98 3.50 17.38
C TRP A 26 4.46 3.58 17.72
N THR A 27 5.24 2.63 17.20
CA THR A 27 6.70 2.62 17.32
C THR A 27 7.24 2.41 15.92
N ALA A 28 8.00 3.39 15.42
CA ALA A 28 8.59 3.31 14.10
C ALA A 28 9.68 2.22 14.07
N LYS A 29 9.94 1.66 12.87
CA LYS A 29 11.07 0.76 12.67
C LYS A 29 12.41 1.43 13.02
N GLU A 30 12.52 2.71 12.68
CA GLU A 30 13.63 3.56 13.08
C GLU A 30 13.18 4.44 14.26
N PRO A 31 13.72 4.27 15.48
CA PRO A 31 13.24 4.98 16.66
C PRO A 31 13.20 6.51 16.50
N LYS A 32 14.16 7.08 15.76
CA LYS A 32 14.23 8.53 15.43
C LYS A 32 12.99 9.05 14.70
N ASN A 33 12.30 8.20 13.92
CA ASN A 33 11.14 8.60 13.14
C ASN A 33 9.83 8.44 13.93
N THR A 34 9.86 7.84 15.13
CA THR A 34 8.64 7.54 15.91
C THR A 34 7.78 8.79 16.12
N CYS A 35 8.37 9.90 16.55
CA CYS A 35 7.60 11.14 16.77
C CYS A 35 6.95 11.66 15.48
N ILE A 36 7.69 11.64 14.37
CA ILE A 36 7.25 12.10 13.06
C ILE A 36 6.12 11.21 12.53
N GLU A 37 6.28 9.89 12.62
CA GLU A 37 5.28 8.91 12.18
C GLU A 37 3.99 9.00 13.01
N ARG A 38 4.10 9.20 14.33
CA ARG A 38 2.94 9.41 15.21
C ARG A 38 2.14 10.65 14.82
N GLU A 39 2.83 11.77 14.60
CA GLU A 39 2.20 13.02 14.18
C GLU A 39 1.59 12.89 12.78
N TYR A 40 2.25 12.16 11.88
CA TYR A 40 1.71 11.87 10.56
C TYR A 40 0.40 11.09 10.65
N ILE A 41 0.36 9.97 11.39
CA ILE A 41 -0.88 9.18 11.57
C ILE A 41 -2.01 10.07 12.12
N LEU A 42 -1.68 10.92 13.10
CA LEU A 42 -2.66 11.80 13.75
C LEU A 42 -3.21 12.87 12.80
N SER A 43 -2.32 13.57 12.10
CA SER A 43 -2.69 14.64 11.17
C SER A 43 -3.47 14.10 9.98
N GLU A 44 -3.04 12.97 9.41
CA GLU A 44 -3.71 12.35 8.28
C GLU A 44 -5.12 11.86 8.66
N ALA A 45 -5.25 11.18 9.81
CA ALA A 45 -6.55 10.76 10.31
C ALA A 45 -7.48 11.97 10.53
N ARG A 46 -6.97 13.08 11.08
CA ARG A 46 -7.77 14.29 11.26
C ARG A 46 -8.21 14.90 9.93
N ASN A 47 -7.32 14.92 8.95
CA ASN A 47 -7.60 15.50 7.63
C ASN A 47 -8.63 14.68 6.88
N GLU A 48 -8.46 13.35 6.81
CA GLU A 48 -9.38 12.47 6.09
C GLU A 48 -10.79 12.47 6.71
N PHE A 49 -10.91 12.43 8.03
CA PHE A 49 -12.22 12.47 8.68
C PHE A 49 -12.91 13.83 8.53
N ARG A 50 -12.15 14.93 8.55
CA ARG A 50 -12.71 16.28 8.30
C ARG A 50 -13.17 16.46 6.87
N LYS A 51 -12.41 15.95 5.89
CA LYS A 51 -12.75 16.01 4.47
C LYS A 51 -14.11 15.36 4.18
N ASN A 52 -14.46 14.31 4.92
CA ASN A 52 -15.69 13.54 4.73
C ASN A 52 -16.79 13.84 5.76
N ILE A 53 -16.69 14.95 6.53
CA ILE A 53 -17.62 15.24 7.64
C ILE A 53 -19.08 15.44 7.18
N PHE A 54 -19.27 15.91 5.94
CA PHE A 54 -20.58 16.16 5.34
C PHE A 54 -21.06 15.03 4.43
N GLU A 55 -20.32 13.92 4.38
CA GLU A 55 -20.72 12.77 3.55
C GLU A 55 -22.00 12.14 4.14
N THR A 56 -22.99 11.93 3.28
CA THR A 56 -24.31 11.41 3.68
C THR A 56 -24.66 10.11 2.98
N ASP A 57 -23.99 9.80 1.86
CA ASP A 57 -24.18 8.56 1.15
C ASP A 57 -23.64 7.38 1.97
N GLN A 58 -24.55 6.49 2.35
CA GLN A 58 -24.23 5.33 3.18
C GLN A 58 -23.26 4.36 2.49
N LEU A 59 -23.34 4.22 1.15
CA LEU A 59 -22.42 3.37 0.40
C LEU A 59 -21.02 3.96 0.43
N LYS A 60 -20.91 5.28 0.21
CA LYS A 60 -19.64 5.98 0.28
C LYS A 60 -19.01 5.91 1.66
N ILE A 61 -19.79 6.12 2.72
CA ILE A 61 -19.29 6.01 4.11
C ILE A 61 -18.77 4.60 4.39
N LYS A 62 -19.46 3.56 3.91
CA LYS A 62 -19.00 2.18 4.07
C LYS A 62 -17.68 1.93 3.34
N GLN A 63 -17.55 2.41 2.11
CA GLN A 63 -16.29 2.31 1.35
C GLN A 63 -15.12 2.99 2.09
N LEU A 64 -15.35 4.20 2.63
CA LEU A 64 -14.35 4.94 3.41
C LEU A 64 -13.97 4.20 4.70
N LEU A 65 -14.94 3.57 5.37
CA LEU A 65 -14.71 2.71 6.54
C LEU A 65 -13.83 1.51 6.19
N ASP A 66 -14.14 0.81 5.10
CA ASP A 66 -13.40 -0.35 4.63
C ASP A 66 -11.97 0.04 4.24
N GLU A 67 -11.82 1.16 3.52
CA GLU A 67 -10.52 1.74 3.15
C GLU A 67 -9.68 2.11 4.37
N GLY A 68 -10.26 2.81 5.35
CA GLY A 68 -9.56 3.17 6.58
C GLY A 68 -9.13 1.95 7.40
N ASN A 69 -9.98 0.93 7.51
CA ASN A 69 -9.61 -0.34 8.15
C ASN A 69 -8.48 -1.05 7.40
N LYS A 70 -8.53 -1.06 6.07
CA LYS A 70 -7.47 -1.63 5.23
C LYS A 70 -6.14 -0.90 5.45
N ARG A 71 -6.13 0.44 5.47
CA ARG A 71 -4.93 1.24 5.76
C ARG A 71 -4.35 0.92 7.14
N VAL A 72 -5.19 0.80 8.18
CA VAL A 72 -4.75 0.38 9.52
C VAL A 72 -4.12 -1.02 9.47
N GLY A 73 -4.72 -1.96 8.74
CA GLY A 73 -4.18 -3.31 8.55
C GLY A 73 -2.81 -3.32 7.86
N ILE A 74 -2.66 -2.54 6.79
CA ILE A 74 -1.39 -2.39 6.05
C ILE A 74 -0.33 -1.77 6.96
N ALA A 75 -0.67 -0.70 7.69
CA ALA A 75 0.27 -0.05 8.59
C ALA A 75 0.79 -1.02 9.66
N LEU A 76 -0.11 -1.76 10.31
CA LEU A 76 0.27 -2.76 11.32
C LEU A 76 1.10 -3.91 10.73
N HIS A 77 0.76 -4.39 9.53
CA HIS A 77 1.46 -5.51 8.91
C HIS A 77 2.87 -5.14 8.45
N TYR A 78 3.04 -3.98 7.83
CA TYR A 78 4.33 -3.56 7.27
C TYR A 78 5.15 -2.68 8.21
N GLY A 79 4.55 -2.12 9.28
CA GLY A 79 5.19 -1.17 10.18
C GLY A 79 5.54 0.15 9.48
N ILE A 80 4.69 0.60 8.56
CA ILE A 80 4.88 1.85 7.79
C ILE A 80 3.52 2.56 7.74
N PRO A 81 3.40 3.79 8.24
CA PRO A 81 2.11 4.49 8.29
C PRO A 81 1.76 5.23 6.99
N TYR A 82 2.73 5.44 6.11
CA TYR A 82 2.59 6.16 4.86
C TYR A 82 1.99 5.28 3.76
N ASP A 83 1.35 5.91 2.78
CA ASP A 83 0.99 5.24 1.54
C ASP A 83 2.26 4.73 0.86
N ARG A 84 2.25 3.45 0.48
CA ARG A 84 3.36 2.85 -0.27
C ARG A 84 3.40 3.54 -1.65
N PRO A 85 4.54 4.08 -2.10
CA PRO A 85 4.64 4.64 -3.44
C PRO A 85 4.28 3.55 -4.46
N GLU A 86 3.37 3.89 -5.37
CA GLU A 86 2.99 3.01 -6.46
C GLU A 86 4.16 2.93 -7.44
N TYR A 87 4.92 1.84 -7.40
CA TYR A 87 6.02 1.63 -8.33
C TYR A 87 5.42 1.41 -9.71
N LEU A 88 5.60 2.39 -10.61
CA LEU A 88 5.29 2.20 -12.01
C LEU A 88 6.11 1.02 -12.56
N PRO A 89 5.54 0.17 -13.43
CA PRO A 89 6.27 -0.95 -14.01
C PRO A 89 7.53 -0.44 -14.73
N PRO A 90 8.65 -1.19 -14.71
CA PRO A 90 9.92 -0.74 -15.29
C PRO A 90 9.84 -0.27 -16.74
N SER A 91 8.82 -0.73 -17.48
CA SER A 91 8.50 -0.28 -18.83
C SER A 91 8.19 1.22 -18.95
N THR A 92 7.85 1.91 -17.87
CA THR A 92 7.65 3.36 -17.86
C THR A 92 8.89 4.15 -17.44
N SER A 93 10.00 3.48 -17.11
CA SER A 93 11.26 4.15 -16.78
C SER A 93 12.02 4.52 -18.05
N TYR A 94 12.26 5.81 -18.25
CA TYR A 94 13.08 6.33 -19.35
C TYR A 94 14.45 6.73 -18.82
N ASP A 95 15.51 6.36 -19.55
CA ASP A 95 16.81 7.02 -19.42
C ASP A 95 16.74 8.39 -20.09
N VAL A 96 17.21 9.41 -19.37
CA VAL A 96 17.30 10.78 -19.88
C VAL A 96 18.77 11.13 -20.00
N ASP A 97 19.21 11.48 -21.20
CA ASP A 97 20.51 12.10 -21.39
C ASP A 97 20.36 13.62 -21.21
N LEU A 98 20.89 14.14 -20.09
CA LEU A 98 20.82 15.55 -19.71
C LEU A 98 21.51 16.49 -20.71
N LYS A 99 22.50 16.00 -21.46
CA LYS A 99 23.24 16.82 -22.43
C LYS A 99 22.47 16.96 -23.75
N SER A 100 21.91 15.85 -24.24
CA SER A 100 21.16 15.84 -25.51
C SER A 100 19.66 16.11 -25.33
N LYS A 101 19.16 16.15 -24.09
CA LYS A 101 17.72 16.23 -23.77
C LYS A 101 16.88 15.16 -24.48
N THR A 102 17.48 14.00 -24.74
CA THR A 102 16.79 12.87 -25.37
C THR A 102 16.34 11.85 -24.32
N PHE A 103 15.18 11.24 -24.57
CA PHE A 103 14.58 10.23 -23.72
C PHE A 103 14.63 8.88 -24.44
N LYS A 104 15.10 7.83 -23.75
CA LYS A 104 15.10 6.46 -24.26
C LYS A 104 14.47 5.54 -23.24
N GLN A 105 13.44 4.80 -23.64
CA GLN A 105 12.82 3.80 -22.77
C GLN A 105 13.85 2.74 -22.39
N ARG A 106 13.97 2.44 -21.09
CA ARG A 106 14.85 1.36 -20.61
C ARG A 106 14.28 0.03 -21.09
N LYS A 107 15.01 -0.67 -21.96
CA LYS A 107 14.72 -2.08 -22.24
C LYS A 107 15.12 -2.90 -21.01
N SER A 108 14.22 -3.73 -20.51
CA SER A 108 14.57 -4.70 -19.46
C SER A 108 15.72 -5.55 -19.97
N LYS A 109 16.79 -5.68 -19.17
CA LYS A 109 17.82 -6.69 -19.44
C LYS A 109 17.14 -8.04 -19.24
N SER A 110 17.01 -8.85 -20.28
CA SER A 110 16.60 -10.23 -20.12
C SER A 110 17.55 -10.90 -19.14
N THR A 111 17.00 -11.53 -18.11
CA THR A 111 17.75 -12.35 -17.19
C THR A 111 18.13 -13.65 -17.92
N PRO A 112 19.30 -14.25 -17.66
CA PRO A 112 19.74 -15.44 -18.41
C PRO A 112 18.76 -16.64 -18.34
N TRP A 113 17.88 -16.68 -17.34
CA TRP A 113 16.88 -17.73 -17.15
C TRP A 113 15.58 -17.51 -17.94
N ASP A 114 15.38 -16.35 -18.58
CA ASP A 114 14.16 -16.04 -19.36
C ASP A 114 14.08 -16.78 -20.70
N ASN A 115 15.17 -17.42 -21.16
CA ASN A 115 15.27 -18.12 -22.45
C ASN A 115 15.27 -19.66 -22.33
N VAL A 116 14.96 -20.23 -21.17
CA VAL A 116 14.92 -21.68 -21.02
C VAL A 116 13.54 -22.19 -21.47
N SER A 117 13.46 -22.73 -22.68
CA SER A 117 12.24 -23.42 -23.15
C SER A 117 11.93 -24.65 -22.27
N PRO A 118 10.65 -24.95 -21.97
CA PRO A 118 10.27 -26.08 -21.10
C PRO A 118 10.72 -27.46 -21.60
N THR A 119 11.14 -27.57 -22.86
CA THR A 119 11.51 -28.82 -23.53
C THR A 119 12.90 -29.36 -23.18
N THR A 120 13.74 -28.62 -22.46
CA THR A 120 15.11 -29.09 -22.15
C THR A 120 15.20 -29.91 -20.85
N PHE A 121 14.15 -29.96 -20.02
CA PHE A 121 14.22 -30.63 -18.72
C PHE A 121 14.03 -32.17 -18.76
N SER A 122 13.55 -32.76 -19.87
CA SER A 122 13.27 -34.20 -19.92
C SER A 122 14.45 -35.09 -20.36
N ASN A 123 15.55 -34.54 -20.88
CA ASN A 123 16.66 -35.34 -21.44
C ASN A 123 17.84 -35.57 -20.49
N LYS A 124 17.70 -35.29 -19.19
CA LYS A 124 18.77 -35.52 -18.19
C LYS A 124 18.50 -36.61 -17.15
N PHE A 125 17.39 -37.33 -17.26
CA PHE A 125 17.12 -38.54 -16.49
C PHE A 125 16.84 -39.72 -17.43
N GLY A 126 17.79 -39.99 -18.33
CA GLY A 126 17.84 -41.23 -19.08
C GLY A 126 18.32 -42.35 -18.16
N ALA A 127 17.45 -43.34 -17.98
CA ALA A 127 17.66 -44.56 -17.21
C ALA A 127 18.99 -45.23 -17.57
N ASN A 128 19.77 -45.59 -16.55
CA ASN A 128 20.83 -46.58 -16.68
C ASN A 128 20.20 -47.94 -16.34
N SER A 129 19.94 -48.75 -17.37
CA SER A 129 19.56 -50.16 -17.24
C SER A 129 20.58 -51.02 -17.98
N ASN A 130 21.07 -52.03 -17.25
CA ASN A 130 22.07 -53.07 -17.53
C ASN A 130 23.53 -52.71 -17.25
#